data_AF-A0A124JZN7-F1
#
_entry.id   AF-A0A124JZN7-F1
#
_cell.length_a   1.000
_cell.length_b   1.000
_cell.length_c   1.000
_cell.angle_alpha   90.00
_cell.angle_beta   90.00
_cell.angle_gamma   90.00
#
_symmetry.space_group_name_H-M   'P 1'
#
loop_
_entity.id
_entity.type
_entity.pdbx_description
1 polymer ?
#
loop_
_entity_poly.entity_id
_entity_poly.type
_entity_poly.pdbx_seq_one_letter_code
_entity_poly.pdbx_strand_id
1 'polypeptide(L)'
;MPGLTHKIGDVEVKPGPSRRVWPDIAAVALALALLAWGWRARGDDALDPHRWPGYLLGLVGSLMMLALLGFSWRKRVPAGPGSVAAWYNAHVLLGLFGAVAVVIHARFAWGSLNSSFALAATGLVVLSGAIARYALGPARRSGARWGTVLVEAWHYLHVPLYFVLTGAVLLHVYMAHAY
;
A
#
# COMPACT_ATOMS: atom_id res chain seq x y z
N MET A 1 2.72 -11.25 29.03
CA MET A 1 4.03 -11.67 29.57
C MET A 1 4.76 -10.42 30.06
N PRO A 2 5.18 -10.35 31.33
CA PRO A 2 5.90 -9.19 31.86
C PRO A 2 7.26 -9.07 31.16
N GLY A 3 7.58 -7.87 30.66
CA GLY A 3 8.85 -7.59 29.97
C GLY A 3 10.02 -7.64 30.94
N LEU A 4 10.96 -8.55 30.69
CA LEU A 4 12.26 -8.60 31.36
C LEU A 4 13.02 -7.30 31.09
N THR A 5 13.21 -6.50 32.13
CA THR A 5 14.09 -5.33 32.12
C THR A 5 15.54 -5.82 32.03
N HIS A 6 16.19 -5.64 30.88
CA HIS A 6 17.61 -5.91 30.74
C HIS A 6 18.39 -4.66 31.15
N LYS A 7 19.10 -4.71 32.28
CA LYS A 7 20.01 -3.63 32.69
C LYS A 7 21.29 -3.69 31.86
N ILE A 8 21.61 -2.61 31.15
CA ILE A 8 22.93 -2.35 30.56
C ILE A 8 23.50 -1.14 31.34
N GLY A 9 24.22 -1.41 32.43
CA GLY A 9 24.67 -0.36 33.37
C GLY A 9 23.54 0.27 34.20
N ASP A 10 23.69 1.55 34.57
CA ASP A 10 22.73 2.31 35.40
C ASP A 10 21.56 2.92 34.60
N VAL A 11 21.57 2.78 33.27
CA VAL A 11 20.52 3.33 32.41
C VAL A 11 19.38 2.32 32.30
N GLU A 12 18.29 2.60 32.99
CA GLU A 12 17.03 1.87 32.81
C GLU A 12 16.44 2.20 31.44
N VAL A 13 16.71 1.34 30.45
CA VAL A 13 16.06 1.43 29.14
C VAL A 13 14.63 0.93 29.28
N LYS A 14 13.69 1.86 29.50
CA LYS A 14 12.26 1.53 29.47
C LYS A 14 11.92 0.99 28.09
N PRO A 15 11.32 -0.21 27.97
CA PRO A 15 10.85 -0.69 26.69
C PRO A 15 9.84 0.32 26.15
N GLY A 16 10.09 0.81 24.93
CA GLY A 16 9.13 1.68 24.24
C GLY A 16 7.78 0.97 24.10
N PRO A 17 6.67 1.72 23.94
CA PRO A 17 5.35 1.13 23.85
C PRO A 17 5.28 0.08 22.73
N SER A 18 4.82 -1.12 23.06
CA SER A 18 4.69 -2.21 22.08
C SER A 18 3.73 -1.80 20.96
N ARG A 19 4.19 -1.84 19.71
CA ARG A 19 3.35 -1.55 18.55
C ARG A 19 2.25 -2.61 18.46
N ARG A 20 0.98 -2.20 18.49
CA ARG A 20 -0.15 -3.12 18.28
C ARG A 20 -0.13 -3.62 16.83
N VAL A 21 0.15 -4.91 16.62
CA VAL A 21 0.24 -5.54 15.28
C VAL A 21 -1.07 -6.13 14.79
N TRP A 22 -2.03 -6.36 15.68
CA TRP A 22 -3.31 -6.99 15.32
C TRP A 22 -4.10 -6.25 14.22
N PRO A 23 -4.10 -4.90 14.08
CA PRO A 23 -4.83 -4.25 13.00
C PRO A 23 -4.20 -4.55 11.63
N ASP A 24 -2.86 -4.64 11.60
CA ASP A 24 -2.11 -4.99 10.40
C ASP A 24 -2.43 -6.43 9.99
N ILE A 25 -2.49 -7.36 10.95
CA ILE A 25 -2.89 -8.76 10.71
C ILE A 25 -4.32 -8.84 10.19
N ALA A 26 -5.26 -8.13 10.82
CA ALA A 26 -6.66 -8.11 10.41
C ALA A 26 -6.83 -7.56 8.98
N ALA A 27 -6.13 -6.47 8.65
CA ALA A 27 -6.15 -5.89 7.30
C ALA A 27 -5.59 -6.84 6.25
N VAL A 28 -4.48 -7.54 6.54
CA VAL A 28 -3.92 -8.55 5.65
C VAL A 28 -4.85 -9.75 5.50
N ALA A 29 -5.42 -10.26 6.60
CA ALA A 29 -6.36 -11.36 6.57
C ALA A 29 -7.60 -11.01 5.72
N LEU A 30 -8.13 -9.80 5.86
CA LEU A 30 -9.22 -9.31 5.03
C LEU A 30 -8.81 -9.17 3.55
N ALA A 31 -7.64 -8.60 3.27
CA ALA A 31 -7.13 -8.50 1.90
C ALA A 31 -6.99 -9.88 1.23
N LEU A 32 -6.44 -10.87 1.95
CA LEU A 32 -6.32 -12.25 1.47
C LEU A 32 -7.70 -12.90 1.27
N ALA A 33 -8.64 -12.69 2.19
CA ALA A 33 -10.00 -13.19 2.06
C ALA A 33 -10.71 -12.61 0.82
N LEU A 34 -10.56 -11.31 0.57
CA LEU A 34 -11.10 -10.64 -0.62
C LEU A 34 -10.46 -11.15 -1.92
N LEU A 35 -9.14 -11.35 -1.94
CA LEU A 35 -8.45 -11.94 -3.08
C LEU A 35 -8.91 -13.39 -3.33
N ALA A 36 -9.08 -14.18 -2.28
CA ALA A 36 -9.55 -15.56 -2.40
C ALA A 36 -11.02 -15.64 -2.85
N TRP A 37 -11.86 -14.69 -2.43
CA TRP A 37 -13.22 -14.53 -2.93
C TRP A 37 -13.22 -14.11 -4.39
N GLY A 38 -12.49 -13.05 -4.73
CA GLY A 38 -12.38 -12.54 -6.10
C GLY A 38 -11.84 -13.59 -7.06
N TRP A 39 -10.87 -14.41 -6.65
CA TRP A 39 -10.35 -15.50 -7.47
C TRP A 39 -11.44 -16.52 -7.78
N ARG A 40 -12.30 -16.88 -6.80
CA ARG A 40 -13.40 -17.81 -7.03
C ARG A 40 -14.46 -17.22 -7.97
N ALA A 41 -14.79 -15.94 -7.78
CA ALA A 41 -15.79 -15.22 -8.57
C ALA A 41 -15.26 -14.66 -9.91
N ARG A 42 -13.97 -14.86 -10.24
CA ARG A 42 -13.31 -14.22 -11.41
C ARG A 42 -13.97 -14.55 -12.75
N GLY A 43 -14.77 -15.61 -12.84
CA GLY A 43 -15.53 -15.99 -14.03
C GLY A 43 -16.83 -15.20 -14.22
N ASP A 44 -17.34 -14.59 -13.15
CA ASP A 44 -18.68 -14.01 -13.12
C ASP A 44 -18.75 -12.68 -13.87
N ASP A 45 -19.86 -12.46 -14.58
CA ASP A 45 -20.16 -11.21 -15.31
C ASP A 45 -20.18 -9.98 -14.40
N ALA A 46 -20.45 -10.15 -13.09
CA ALA A 46 -20.43 -9.05 -12.13
C ALA A 46 -19.03 -8.45 -11.91
N LEU A 47 -17.97 -9.22 -12.18
CA LEU A 47 -16.58 -8.75 -12.14
C LEU A 47 -16.05 -8.35 -13.52
N ASP A 48 -16.88 -8.40 -14.57
CA ASP A 48 -16.48 -7.94 -15.90
C ASP A 48 -16.18 -6.42 -15.87
N PRO A 49 -14.94 -5.99 -16.14
CA PRO A 49 -14.56 -4.57 -16.11
C PRO A 49 -15.28 -3.71 -17.16
N HIS A 50 -15.86 -4.32 -18.20
CA HIS A 50 -16.66 -3.62 -19.21
C HIS A 50 -18.11 -3.42 -18.81
N ARG A 51 -18.55 -4.03 -17.71
CA ARG A 51 -19.91 -3.91 -17.18
C ARG A 51 -19.90 -3.22 -15.83
N TRP A 52 -21.00 -2.55 -15.50
CA TRP A 52 -21.33 -2.24 -14.11
C TRP A 52 -21.66 -3.57 -13.43
N PRO A 53 -21.09 -4.00 -12.28
CA PRO A 53 -20.24 -3.35 -11.26
C PRO A 53 -18.71 -3.49 -11.39
N GLY A 54 -18.17 -4.31 -12.29
CA GLY A 54 -16.72 -4.49 -12.45
C GLY A 54 -15.97 -3.21 -12.84
N TYR A 55 -16.63 -2.33 -13.60
CA TYR A 55 -16.15 -0.97 -13.87
C TYR A 55 -15.97 -0.14 -12.58
N LEU A 56 -16.95 -0.17 -11.67
CA LEU A 56 -16.90 0.58 -10.41
C LEU A 56 -15.73 0.12 -9.54
N LEU A 57 -15.41 -1.17 -9.56
CA LEU A 57 -14.27 -1.70 -8.82
C LEU A 57 -12.95 -1.09 -9.32
N GLY A 58 -12.79 -0.95 -10.63
CA GLY A 58 -11.64 -0.27 -11.25
C GLY A 58 -11.60 1.21 -10.86
N LEU A 59 -12.72 1.92 -10.99
CA LEU A 59 -12.83 3.34 -10.62
C LEU A 59 -12.48 3.58 -9.14
N VAL A 60 -13.07 2.80 -8.23
CA VAL A 60 -12.77 2.90 -6.79
C VAL A 60 -11.30 2.58 -6.52
N GLY A 61 -10.76 1.52 -7.12
CA GLY A 61 -9.33 1.18 -7.01
C GLY A 61 -8.42 2.33 -7.47
N SER A 62 -8.70 2.94 -8.63
CA SER A 62 -7.96 4.10 -9.14
C SER A 62 -8.07 5.31 -8.24
N LEU A 63 -9.25 5.63 -7.71
CA LEU A 63 -9.45 6.72 -6.77
C LEU A 63 -8.69 6.50 -5.45
N MET A 64 -8.65 5.26 -4.95
CA MET A 64 -7.84 4.89 -3.80
C MET A 64 -6.35 5.07 -4.08
N MET A 65 -5.88 4.70 -5.27
CA MET A 65 -4.50 4.92 -5.70
C MET A 65 -4.16 6.40 -5.74
N LEU A 66 -5.03 7.25 -6.32
CA LEU A 66 -4.81 8.70 -6.36
C LEU A 66 -4.81 9.32 -4.95
N ALA A 67 -5.66 8.84 -4.04
CA ALA A 67 -5.73 9.32 -2.66
C ALA A 67 -4.43 9.08 -1.87
N LEU A 68 -3.55 8.18 -2.30
CA LEU A 68 -2.24 7.96 -1.66
C LEU A 68 -1.34 9.20 -1.67
N LEU A 69 -1.48 10.08 -2.67
CA LEU A 69 -0.80 11.38 -2.74
C LEU A 69 -1.16 12.28 -1.55
N GLY A 70 -2.33 12.08 -0.94
CA GLY A 70 -2.79 12.83 0.22
C GLY A 70 -1.83 12.75 1.41
N PHE A 71 -1.13 11.62 1.59
CA PHE A 71 -0.11 11.51 2.64
C PHE A 71 1.10 12.42 2.36
N SER A 72 1.57 12.45 1.11
CA SER A 72 2.68 13.32 0.68
C SER A 72 2.32 14.79 0.88
N TRP A 73 1.08 15.18 0.58
CA TRP A 73 0.55 16.52 0.88
C TRP A 73 0.53 16.79 2.40
N ARG A 74 -0.04 15.88 3.20
CA ARG A 74 -0.16 16.05 4.66
C ARG A 74 1.19 16.24 5.35
N LYS A 75 2.26 15.58 4.91
CA LYS A 75 3.61 15.78 5.48
C LYS A 75 4.14 17.21 5.29
N ARG A 76 3.65 17.94 4.28
CA ARG A 76 4.10 19.30 3.94
C ARG A 76 3.22 20.38 4.55
N VAL A 77 2.05 20.04 5.08
CA VAL A 77 1.08 20.98 5.65
C VAL A 77 0.91 20.71 7.16
N PRO A 78 1.57 21.50 8.04
CA PRO A 78 1.49 21.30 9.49
C PRO A 78 0.06 21.43 10.06
N ALA A 79 -0.72 22.38 9.54
CA ALA A 79 -2.10 22.68 9.98
C ALA A 79 -3.18 21.79 9.35
N GLY A 80 -2.81 20.72 8.63
CA GLY A 80 -3.77 19.82 8.00
C GLY A 80 -4.56 18.98 9.02
N PRO A 81 -5.78 18.52 8.66
CA PRO A 81 -6.64 17.77 9.57
C PRO A 81 -6.00 16.43 9.96
N GLY A 82 -6.34 15.93 11.15
CA GLY A 82 -5.87 14.65 11.67
C GLY A 82 -4.36 14.59 11.93
N SER A 83 -3.92 13.50 12.55
CA SER A 83 -2.50 13.28 12.85
C SER A 83 -1.74 12.71 11.66
N VAL A 84 -0.44 12.99 11.56
CA VAL A 84 0.44 12.40 10.52
C VAL A 84 0.40 10.86 10.59
N ALA A 85 0.28 10.29 11.79
CA ALA A 85 0.14 8.85 11.99
C ALA A 85 -1.17 8.29 11.40
N ALA A 86 -2.29 9.01 11.55
CA ALA A 86 -3.57 8.61 10.96
C ALA A 86 -3.48 8.61 9.42
N TRP A 87 -2.91 9.65 8.83
CA TRP A 87 -2.69 9.73 7.37
C TRP A 87 -1.75 8.65 6.86
N TYR A 88 -0.70 8.32 7.61
CA TYR A 88 0.19 7.22 7.26
C TYR A 88 -0.56 5.87 7.29
N ASN A 89 -1.39 5.63 8.31
CA ASN A 89 -2.21 4.41 8.38
C ASN A 89 -3.23 4.36 7.22
N ALA A 90 -3.89 5.48 6.92
CA ALA A 90 -4.79 5.58 5.77
C ALA A 90 -4.05 5.28 4.46
N HIS A 91 -2.85 5.82 4.25
CA HIS A 91 -2.02 5.53 3.08
C HIS A 91 -1.70 4.04 2.94
N VAL A 92 -1.32 3.36 4.03
CA VAL A 92 -1.05 1.91 3.98
C VAL A 92 -2.32 1.10 3.67
N LEU A 93 -3.45 1.44 4.27
CA LEU A 93 -4.72 0.74 4.02
C LEU A 93 -5.23 0.97 2.60
N LEU A 94 -5.21 2.23 2.12
CA LEU A 94 -5.57 2.58 0.75
C LEU A 94 -4.67 1.88 -0.26
N GLY A 95 -3.36 1.78 0.00
CA GLY A 95 -2.42 1.11 -0.90
C GLY A 95 -2.68 -0.39 -0.99
N LEU A 96 -2.92 -1.04 0.16
CA LEU A 96 -3.24 -2.46 0.21
C LEU A 96 -4.59 -2.76 -0.47
N PHE A 97 -5.67 -2.10 -0.05
CA PHE A 97 -7.02 -2.40 -0.55
C PHE A 97 -7.26 -1.88 -1.96
N GLY A 98 -6.61 -0.78 -2.35
CA GLY A 98 -6.59 -0.32 -3.73
C GLY A 98 -5.95 -1.37 -4.64
N ALA A 99 -4.84 -1.98 -4.22
CA ALA A 99 -4.19 -3.03 -5.02
C ALA A 99 -5.04 -4.31 -5.09
N VAL A 100 -5.71 -4.69 -4.00
CA VAL A 100 -6.71 -5.78 -4.01
C VAL A 100 -7.81 -5.49 -5.03
N ALA A 101 -8.38 -4.28 -5.02
CA ALA A 101 -9.40 -3.87 -5.98
C ALA A 101 -8.88 -3.93 -7.43
N VAL A 102 -7.66 -3.44 -7.69
CA VAL A 102 -7.03 -3.50 -9.03
C VAL A 102 -6.83 -4.94 -9.51
N VAL A 103 -6.35 -5.85 -8.65
CA VAL A 103 -6.16 -7.27 -9.00
C VAL A 103 -7.48 -7.95 -9.33
N ILE A 104 -8.53 -7.68 -8.54
CA ILE A 104 -9.86 -8.23 -8.78
C ILE A 104 -10.51 -7.61 -10.03
N HIS A 105 -10.36 -6.30 -10.26
CA HIS A 105 -10.80 -5.61 -11.49
C HIS A 105 -10.15 -6.18 -12.75
N ALA A 106 -8.86 -6.51 -12.67
CA ALA A 106 -8.14 -7.21 -13.74
C ALA A 106 -8.56 -8.68 -13.88
N ARG A 107 -9.46 -9.20 -13.02
CA ARG A 107 -9.88 -10.60 -12.94
C ARG A 107 -8.69 -11.56 -12.86
N PHE A 108 -7.62 -11.13 -12.20
CA PHE A 108 -6.36 -11.86 -12.09
C PHE A 108 -5.69 -12.19 -13.43
N ALA A 109 -6.01 -11.43 -14.49
CA ALA A 109 -5.48 -11.60 -15.82
C ALA A 109 -4.60 -10.41 -16.24
N TRP A 110 -3.69 -10.68 -17.16
CA TRP A 110 -2.91 -9.66 -17.84
C TRP A 110 -3.72 -9.12 -19.02
N GLY A 111 -3.71 -7.80 -19.19
CA GLY A 111 -4.44 -7.12 -20.27
C GLY A 111 -3.50 -6.57 -21.34
N SER A 112 -3.90 -5.43 -21.94
CA SER A 112 -3.03 -4.66 -22.82
C SER A 112 -1.69 -4.31 -22.17
N LEU A 113 -0.69 -3.94 -22.97
CA LEU A 113 0.66 -3.61 -22.47
C LEU A 113 0.62 -2.59 -21.32
N ASN A 114 -0.16 -1.52 -21.47
CA ASN A 114 -0.29 -0.50 -20.43
C ASN A 114 -1.00 -1.02 -19.17
N SER A 115 -2.05 -1.83 -19.31
CA SER A 115 -2.79 -2.39 -18.17
C SER A 115 -1.94 -3.39 -17.38
N SER A 116 -1.20 -4.24 -18.10
CA SER A 116 -0.25 -5.18 -17.51
C SER A 116 0.90 -4.46 -16.79
N PHE A 117 1.40 -3.37 -17.38
CA PHE A 117 2.39 -2.52 -16.74
C PHE A 117 1.84 -1.86 -15.46
N ALA A 118 0.62 -1.31 -15.48
CA ALA A 118 -0.02 -0.73 -14.30
C ALA A 118 -0.24 -1.76 -13.18
N LEU A 119 -0.64 -2.98 -13.52
CA LEU A 119 -0.82 -4.09 -12.58
C LEU A 119 0.53 -4.47 -11.94
N ALA A 120 1.59 -4.64 -12.73
CA ALA A 120 2.93 -4.94 -12.23
C ALA A 120 3.48 -3.81 -11.33
N ALA A 121 3.33 -2.56 -11.75
CA ALA A 121 3.77 -1.39 -10.99
C ALA A 121 3.01 -1.29 -9.64
N THR A 122 1.71 -1.57 -9.63
CA THR A 122 0.90 -1.63 -8.40
C THR A 122 1.46 -2.67 -7.42
N GLY A 123 1.75 -3.87 -7.91
CA GLY A 123 2.38 -4.93 -7.12
C GLY A 123 3.72 -4.50 -6.53
N LEU A 124 4.61 -3.93 -7.36
CA LEU A 124 5.92 -3.45 -6.92
C LEU A 124 5.83 -2.33 -5.87
N VAL A 125 4.91 -1.38 -6.03
CA VAL A 125 4.68 -0.30 -5.04
C VAL A 125 4.22 -0.89 -3.71
N VAL A 126 3.22 -1.78 -3.70
CA VAL A 126 2.70 -2.36 -2.45
C VAL A 126 3.75 -3.24 -1.76
N LEU A 127 4.46 -4.09 -2.50
CA LEU A 127 5.51 -4.95 -1.93
C LEU A 127 6.66 -4.11 -1.37
N SER A 128 7.13 -3.10 -2.09
CA SER A 128 8.18 -2.21 -1.59
C SER A 128 7.73 -1.42 -0.35
N GLY A 129 6.47 -0.98 -0.29
CA GLY A 129 5.89 -0.34 0.90
C GLY A 129 5.80 -1.28 2.11
N ALA A 130 5.43 -2.54 1.89
CA ALA A 130 5.40 -3.57 2.93
C ALA A 130 6.81 -3.85 3.48
N ILE A 131 7.82 -3.98 2.61
CA ILE A 131 9.23 -4.13 3.01
C ILE A 131 9.68 -2.95 3.87
N ALA A 132 9.33 -1.72 3.50
CA ALA A 132 9.66 -0.55 4.29
C ALA A 132 9.03 -0.57 5.69
N ARG A 133 7.74 -0.95 5.79
CA ARG A 133 7.01 -0.99 7.06
C ARG A 133 7.54 -2.08 8.01
N TYR A 134 7.82 -3.28 7.49
CA TYR A 134 8.08 -4.47 8.31
C TYR A 134 9.54 -4.91 8.39
N ALA A 135 10.42 -4.47 7.48
CA ALA A 135 11.84 -4.78 7.52
C ALA A 135 12.69 -3.53 7.79
N LEU A 136 12.56 -2.49 6.94
CA LEU A 136 13.43 -1.32 7.02
C LEU A 136 13.12 -0.42 8.22
N GLY A 137 11.84 -0.25 8.55
CA GLY A 137 11.40 0.54 9.70
C GLY A 137 11.92 -0.01 11.04
N PRO A 138 11.76 -1.31 11.33
CA PRO A 138 12.40 -1.95 12.48
C PRO A 138 13.93 -1.80 12.49
N ALA A 139 14.60 -2.05 11.37
CA ALA A 139 16.06 -1.91 11.26
C ALA A 139 16.55 -0.48 11.56
N ARG A 140 15.83 0.54 11.08
CA ARG A 140 16.12 1.95 11.41
C ARG A 140 15.93 2.22 12.91
N ARG A 141 14.90 1.65 13.54
CA ARG A 141 14.62 1.83 14.97
C ARG A 141 15.61 1.11 15.89
N SER A 142 16.26 0.04 15.42
CA SER A 142 17.27 -0.68 16.20
C SER A 142 18.64 0.04 16.26
N GLY A 143 18.76 1.25 15.69
CA GLY A 143 20.00 2.02 15.68
C GLY A 143 21.03 1.55 14.65
N ALA A 144 20.67 0.60 13.78
CA ALA A 144 21.56 0.13 12.74
C ALA A 144 21.78 1.20 11.66
N ARG A 145 23.03 1.62 11.44
CA ARG A 145 23.40 2.64 10.44
C ARG A 145 22.92 2.27 9.03
N TRP A 146 22.99 0.99 8.68
CA TRP A 146 22.49 0.46 7.41
C TRP A 146 20.96 0.58 7.29
N GLY A 147 20.21 0.55 8.39
CA GLY A 147 18.76 0.73 8.38
C GLY A 147 18.33 2.11 7.89
N THR A 148 19.04 3.17 8.31
CA THR A 148 18.78 4.53 7.83
C THR A 148 19.08 4.68 6.34
N VAL A 149 20.24 4.17 5.90
CA VAL A 149 20.65 4.22 4.48
C VAL A 149 19.66 3.48 3.58
N LEU A 150 19.21 2.29 3.99
CA LEU A 150 18.22 1.53 3.21
C LEU A 150 16.86 2.23 3.18
N VAL A 151 16.43 2.89 4.26
CA VAL A 151 15.21 3.69 4.27
C VAL A 151 15.33 4.87 3.31
N GLU A 152 16.46 5.57 3.29
CA GLU A 152 16.71 6.66 2.35
C GLU A 152 16.69 6.18 0.90
N ALA A 153 17.45 5.13 0.59
CA ALA A 153 17.47 4.51 -0.74
C ALA A 153 16.08 4.05 -1.19
N TRP A 154 15.30 3.46 -0.28
CA TRP A 154 13.92 3.06 -0.56
C TRP A 154 13.04 4.25 -0.96
N HIS A 155 13.18 5.42 -0.33
CA HIS A 155 12.39 6.60 -0.72
C HIS A 155 12.68 7.04 -2.17
N TYR A 156 13.95 7.00 -2.59
CA TYR A 156 14.37 7.33 -3.96
C TYR A 156 13.86 6.35 -5.01
N LEU A 157 13.53 5.10 -4.61
CA LEU A 157 12.92 4.12 -5.50
C LEU A 157 11.38 4.19 -5.48
N HIS A 158 10.79 4.19 -4.29
CA HIS A 158 9.35 4.04 -4.10
C HIS A 158 8.57 5.25 -4.62
N VAL A 159 9.08 6.47 -4.41
CA VAL A 159 8.38 7.69 -4.83
C VAL A 159 8.30 7.82 -6.36
N PRO A 160 9.40 7.72 -7.13
CA PRO A 160 9.31 7.73 -8.59
C PRO A 160 8.49 6.58 -9.16
N LEU A 161 8.63 5.37 -8.60
CA LEU A 161 7.84 4.22 -9.00
C LEU A 161 6.34 4.49 -8.85
N TYR A 162 5.92 5.11 -7.76
CA TYR A 162 4.52 5.47 -7.54
C TYR A 162 4.02 6.55 -8.53
N PHE A 163 4.86 7.53 -8.90
CA PHE A 163 4.50 8.50 -9.94
C PHE A 163 4.33 7.83 -11.32
N VAL A 164 5.22 6.91 -11.67
CA VAL A 164 5.11 6.11 -12.91
C VAL A 164 3.84 5.27 -12.91
N LEU A 165 3.53 4.61 -11.79
CA LEU A 165 2.26 3.90 -11.61
C LEU A 165 1.06 4.82 -11.83
N THR A 166 1.06 6.00 -11.22
CA THR A 166 -0.04 6.96 -11.34
C THR A 166 -0.24 7.38 -12.80
N GLY A 167 0.84 7.65 -13.53
CA GLY A 167 0.79 7.94 -14.96
C GLY A 167 0.22 6.78 -15.78
N ALA A 168 0.65 5.54 -15.51
CA ALA A 168 0.13 4.35 -16.18
C ALA A 168 -1.37 4.13 -15.93
N VAL A 169 -1.85 4.37 -14.69
CA VAL A 169 -3.27 4.30 -14.33
C VAL A 169 -4.07 5.37 -15.08
N LEU A 170 -3.59 6.62 -15.11
CA LEU A 170 -4.26 7.68 -15.87
C LEU A 170 -4.34 7.35 -17.37
N LEU A 171 -3.25 6.85 -17.94
CA LEU A 171 -3.20 6.41 -19.33
C LEU A 171 -4.16 5.24 -19.59
N HIS A 172 -4.26 4.29 -18.64
CA HIS A 172 -5.17 3.15 -18.74
C HIS A 172 -6.62 3.62 -18.77
N VAL A 173 -7.01 4.51 -17.85
CA VAL A 173 -8.35 5.10 -17.82
C VAL A 173 -8.62 5.87 -19.11
N TYR A 174 -7.69 6.70 -19.57
CA TYR A 174 -7.85 7.45 -20.83
C TYR A 174 -8.08 6.51 -22.03
N MET A 175 -7.19 5.52 -22.21
CA MET A 175 -7.30 4.56 -23.32
C MET A 175 -8.59 3.75 -23.27
N ALA A 176 -9.11 3.44 -22.08
CA ALA A 176 -10.36 2.70 -21.91
C ALA A 176 -11.62 3.51 -22.25
N HIS A 177 -11.52 4.84 -22.37
CA HIS A 177 -12.65 5.71 -22.74
C HIS A 177 -12.49 6.36 -24.13
N ALA A 178 -11.25 6.46 -24.63
CA ALA A 178 -10.96 7.05 -25.94
C ALA A 178 -11.17 6.08 -27.11
N TYR A 179 -11.24 4.78 -26.84
CA TYR A 179 -11.41 3.68 -27.80
C TYR A 179 -12.49 2.72 -27.31
#